data_AF-K0R3R0-F1
#
_entry.id   AF-K0R3R0-F1
#
_cell.length_a   1.000
_cell.length_b   1.000
_cell.length_c   1.000
_cell.angle_alpha   90.00
_cell.angle_beta   90.00
_cell.angle_gamma   90.00
#
_symmetry.space_group_name_H-M   'P 1'
#
loop_
_entity.id
_entity.type
_entity.pdbx_description
1 polymer ?
#
loop_
_entity_poly.entity_id
_entity_poly.type
_entity_poly.pdbx_seq_one_letter_code
_entity_poly.pdbx_strand_id
1 'polypeptide(L)'
;KGFPRYSAPLADPNAEANQTIIPLVEGVLKVVSKKMLAQDVDELSICDEAITDMAAAFRQSEGVSAQVVSSLAYLRDRVGVPRDMRLPAARQLRAHLNWAIAACK
;
A
#
# COMPACT_ATOMS: atom_id res chain seq x y z
N LYS A 1 2.79 -33.81 -14.44
CA LYS A 1 3.03 -32.67 -13.52
C LYS A 1 2.88 -31.39 -14.32
N GLY A 2 1.68 -30.81 -14.37
CA GLY A 2 1.45 -29.52 -15.02
C GLY A 2 1.60 -28.43 -13.98
N PHE A 3 2.70 -27.69 -14.00
CA PHE A 3 2.74 -26.40 -13.32
C PHE A 3 1.75 -25.51 -14.08
N PRO A 4 0.68 -24.97 -13.44
CA PRO A 4 -0.13 -23.98 -14.13
C PRO A 4 0.82 -22.86 -14.56
N ARG A 5 0.82 -22.52 -15.85
CA ARG A 5 1.56 -21.35 -16.34
C ARG A 5 0.96 -20.14 -15.62
N TYR A 6 1.65 -19.63 -14.61
CA TYR A 6 1.25 -18.39 -13.94
C TYR A 6 1.41 -17.28 -14.97
N SER A 7 0.33 -16.97 -15.68
CA SER A 7 0.31 -15.99 -16.78
C SER A 7 0.09 -14.56 -16.31
N ALA A 8 -0.11 -14.36 -15.01
CA ALA A 8 -0.31 -13.05 -14.39
C ALA A 8 0.95 -12.67 -13.58
N PRO A 9 1.74 -11.68 -14.04
CA PRO A 9 3.00 -11.29 -13.39
C PRO A 9 2.87 -10.92 -11.90
N LEU A 10 1.68 -10.51 -11.46
CA LEU A 10 1.39 -10.11 -10.06
C LEU A 10 0.75 -11.23 -9.22
N ALA A 11 0.66 -12.44 -9.77
CA ALA A 11 0.14 -13.62 -9.08
C ALA A 11 1.23 -14.68 -8.93
N ASP A 12 2.49 -14.25 -8.75
CA ASP A 12 3.61 -15.15 -8.52
C ASP A 12 3.48 -15.76 -7.11
N PRO A 13 3.29 -17.09 -6.99
CA PRO A 13 3.25 -17.77 -5.70
C PRO A 13 4.60 -17.78 -4.97
N ASN A 14 5.70 -17.44 -5.65
CA ASN A 14 7.05 -17.44 -5.09
C ASN A 14 7.55 -16.03 -4.73
N ALA A 15 6.66 -15.02 -4.70
CA ALA A 15 7.06 -13.67 -4.33
C ALA A 15 7.59 -13.63 -2.87
N GLU A 16 8.86 -13.28 -2.71
CA GLU A 16 9.50 -13.16 -1.39
C GLU A 16 9.40 -11.72 -0.87
N ALA A 17 8.90 -11.57 0.36
CA ALA A 17 8.80 -10.28 1.01
C ALA A 17 10.15 -9.84 1.58
N ASN A 18 10.50 -8.57 1.37
CA ASN A 18 11.61 -7.96 2.08
C ASN A 18 11.23 -7.74 3.56
N GLN A 19 11.79 -8.55 4.45
CA GLN A 19 11.46 -8.56 5.88
C GLN A 19 11.79 -7.24 6.59
N THR A 20 12.76 -6.46 6.11
CA THR A 20 13.22 -5.24 6.78
C THR A 20 12.22 -4.08 6.65
N ILE A 21 11.41 -4.07 5.59
CA ILE A 21 10.45 -2.99 5.30
C ILE A 21 9.03 -3.32 5.72
N ILE A 22 8.73 -4.57 6.11
CA ILE A 22 7.41 -5.00 6.59
C ILE A 22 6.82 -4.03 7.64
N PRO A 23 7.53 -3.67 8.73
CA PRO A 23 6.95 -2.80 9.75
C PRO A 23 6.63 -1.39 9.21
N LEU A 24 7.40 -0.90 8.25
CA LEU A 24 7.18 0.40 7.63
C LEU A 24 5.94 0.39 6.73
N VAL A 25 5.82 -0.65 5.90
CA VAL A 25 4.65 -0.85 5.03
C VAL A 25 3.39 -1.07 5.89
N GLU A 26 3.49 -1.82 6.99
CA GLU A 26 2.39 -2.03 7.94
C GLU A 26 1.93 -0.70 8.56
N GLY A 27 2.86 0.15 8.98
CA GLY A 27 2.56 1.49 9.49
C GLY A 27 1.76 2.33 8.49
N VAL A 28 2.18 2.35 7.22
CA VAL A 28 1.45 3.05 6.15
C VAL A 28 0.07 2.44 5.93
N LEU A 29 -0.06 1.10 5.89
CA LEU A 29 -1.35 0.43 5.71
C LEU A 29 -2.33 0.69 6.85
N LYS A 30 -1.84 0.82 8.10
CA LYS A 30 -2.66 1.24 9.25
C LYS A 30 -3.21 2.65 9.05
N VAL A 31 -2.40 3.60 8.58
CA VAL A 31 -2.85 4.97 8.29
C VAL A 31 -3.85 4.99 7.14
N VAL A 32 -3.60 4.24 6.06
CA VAL A 32 -4.56 4.07 4.95
C VAL A 32 -5.90 3.53 5.46
N SER A 33 -5.86 2.50 6.32
CA SER A 33 -7.07 1.89 6.88
C SER A 33 -7.82 2.86 7.78
N LYS A 34 -7.09 3.60 8.64
CA LYS A 34 -7.67 4.66 9.49
C LYS A 34 -8.31 5.74 8.64
N LYS A 35 -7.65 6.22 7.58
CA LYS A 35 -8.19 7.23 6.67
C LYS A 35 -9.45 6.76 5.94
N MET A 36 -9.54 5.48 5.57
CA MET A 36 -10.74 4.91 4.97
C MET A 36 -11.93 4.80 5.94
N LEU A 37 -11.65 4.71 7.24
CA LEU A 37 -12.67 4.64 8.30
C LEU A 37 -13.03 6.01 8.88
N ALA A 38 -12.22 7.03 8.60
CA ALA A 38 -12.40 8.38 9.13
C ALA A 38 -13.76 8.96 8.72
N GLN A 39 -14.45 9.58 9.67
CA GLN A 39 -15.80 10.13 9.46
C GLN A 39 -15.85 11.65 9.56
N ASP A 40 -14.85 12.27 10.16
CA ASP A 40 -14.75 13.71 10.33
C ASP A 40 -13.45 14.30 9.74
N VAL A 41 -13.40 15.63 9.68
CA VAL A 41 -12.29 16.38 9.08
C VAL A 41 -11.03 16.30 9.93
N ASP A 42 -11.18 16.18 11.26
CA ASP A 42 -10.05 16.15 12.19
C ASP A 42 -9.29 14.82 12.07
N GLU A 43 -10.01 13.69 11.97
CA GLU A 43 -9.44 12.37 11.72
C GLU A 43 -8.73 12.30 10.37
N LEU A 44 -9.28 12.95 9.34
CA LEU A 44 -8.64 13.06 8.03
C LEU A 44 -7.33 13.84 8.12
N SER A 45 -7.32 14.98 8.82
CA SER A 45 -6.11 15.80 9.04
C SER A 45 -5.03 15.01 9.78
N ILE A 46 -5.39 14.27 10.84
CA ILE A 46 -4.46 13.42 11.59
C ILE A 46 -3.83 12.36 10.68
N CYS A 47 -4.58 11.79 9.73
CA CYS A 47 -4.03 10.82 8.78
C CYS A 47 -3.09 11.47 7.76
N ASP A 48 -3.39 12.70 7.32
CA ASP A 48 -2.54 13.48 6.41
C ASP A 48 -1.21 13.89 7.07
N GLU A 49 -1.24 14.30 8.34
CA GLU A 49 -0.05 14.57 9.13
C GLU A 49 0.77 13.29 9.34
N ALA A 50 0.13 12.20 9.78
CA ALA A 50 0.81 10.93 10.06
C ALA A 50 1.52 10.35 8.83
N ILE A 51 0.91 10.40 7.63
CA ILE A 51 1.57 9.91 6.42
C ILE A 51 2.75 10.80 6.01
N THR A 52 2.64 12.11 6.25
CA THR A 52 3.68 13.09 5.94
C THR A 52 4.89 12.92 6.85
N ASP A 53 4.66 12.70 8.14
CA ASP A 53 5.72 12.43 9.12
C ASP A 53 6.45 11.12 8.82
N MET A 54 5.70 10.05 8.50
CA MET A 54 6.30 8.78 8.07
C MET A 54 7.10 8.95 6.78
N ALA A 55 6.59 9.67 5.79
CA ALA A 55 7.30 9.95 4.55
C ALA A 55 8.60 10.73 4.80
N ALA A 56 8.57 11.72 5.69
CA ALA A 56 9.77 12.45 6.11
C ALA A 56 10.80 11.53 6.78
N ALA A 57 10.37 10.60 7.64
CA ALA A 57 11.24 9.61 8.25
C ALA A 57 11.86 8.66 7.22
N PHE A 58 11.09 8.21 6.23
CA PHE A 58 11.60 7.32 5.17
C PHE A 58 12.65 7.99 4.29
N ARG A 59 12.60 9.32 4.11
CA ARG A 59 13.60 10.08 3.35
C ARG A 59 14.94 10.21 4.06
N GLN A 60 15.00 9.99 5.38
CA GLN A 60 16.26 10.02 6.15
C GLN A 60 17.13 8.79 5.88
N SER A 61 16.54 7.70 5.39
CA SER A 61 17.25 6.45 5.09
C SER A 61 17.27 6.20 3.58
N GLU A 62 18.47 6.03 3.02
CA GLU A 62 18.64 5.86 1.58
C GLU A 62 17.89 4.62 1.06
N GLY A 63 17.10 4.81 -0.01
CA GLY A 63 16.37 3.73 -0.68
C GLY A 63 15.12 3.21 0.04
N VAL A 64 14.90 3.54 1.32
CA VAL A 64 13.74 3.05 2.09
C VAL A 64 12.42 3.56 1.51
N SER A 65 12.32 4.86 1.21
CA SER A 65 11.13 5.43 0.57
C SER A 65 10.79 4.71 -0.74
N ALA A 66 11.78 4.44 -1.60
CA ALA A 66 11.57 3.75 -2.87
C ALA A 66 11.06 2.31 -2.68
N GLN A 67 11.58 1.59 -1.67
CA GLN A 67 11.14 0.23 -1.33
C GLN A 67 9.72 0.19 -0.75
N VAL A 68 9.36 1.19 0.07
CA VAL A 68 7.99 1.33 0.59
C VAL A 68 7.01 1.65 -0.56
N VAL A 69 7.38 2.59 -1.43
CA VAL A 69 6.57 2.97 -2.61
C VAL A 69 6.38 1.79 -3.56
N SER A 70 7.43 1.01 -3.83
CA SER A 70 7.31 -0.18 -4.70
C SER A 70 6.42 -1.26 -4.07
N SER A 71 6.50 -1.46 -2.76
CA SER A 71 5.65 -2.40 -2.03
C SER A 71 4.18 -1.98 -2.07
N LEU A 72 3.87 -0.70 -1.86
CA LEU A 72 2.50 -0.19 -1.95
C LEU A 72 1.94 -0.26 -3.37
N ALA A 73 2.77 0.01 -4.38
CA ALA A 73 2.39 -0.12 -5.78
C ALA A 73 2.07 -1.58 -6.12
N TYR A 74 2.89 -2.53 -5.67
CA TYR A 74 2.64 -3.96 -5.82
C TYR A 74 1.30 -4.37 -5.19
N LEU A 75 1.02 -3.95 -3.96
CA LEU A 75 -0.25 -4.23 -3.29
C LEU A 75 -1.46 -3.66 -4.05
N ARG A 76 -1.37 -2.40 -4.51
CA ARG A 76 -2.42 -1.75 -5.30
C ARG A 76 -2.77 -2.55 -6.57
N ASP A 77 -1.74 -3.01 -7.27
CA ASP A 77 -1.90 -3.72 -8.54
C ASP A 77 -2.36 -5.17 -8.34
N ARG A 78 -2.06 -5.77 -7.18
CA ARG A 78 -2.52 -7.11 -6.80
C ARG A 78 -4.03 -7.14 -6.51
N VAL A 79 -4.64 -6.06 -6.01
CA VAL A 79 -6.08 -6.04 -5.68
C VAL A 79 -6.90 -6.44 -6.91
N GLY A 80 -7.49 -7.64 -6.90
CA GLY A 80 -8.23 -8.22 -8.02
C GLY A 80 -9.74 -8.10 -7.84
N VAL A 81 -10.46 -7.84 -8.93
CA VAL A 81 -11.93 -7.78 -8.97
C VAL A 81 -12.42 -8.85 -9.96
N PRO A 82 -13.41 -9.70 -9.62
CA PRO A 82 -14.19 -9.73 -8.37
C PRO A 82 -13.58 -10.58 -7.25
N ARG A 83 -12.41 -11.20 -7.46
CA ARG A 83 -11.84 -12.20 -6.54
C ARG A 83 -11.66 -11.68 -5.10
N ASP A 84 -11.05 -10.49 -4.94
CA ASP A 84 -10.70 -9.97 -3.62
C ASP A 84 -11.83 -9.07 -3.06
N MET A 85 -12.49 -8.26 -3.90
CA MET A 85 -13.60 -7.38 -3.50
C MET A 85 -14.42 -6.87 -4.70
N ARG A 86 -15.56 -6.20 -4.41
CA ARG A 86 -16.40 -5.53 -5.42
C ARG A 86 -15.69 -4.30 -6.01
N LEU A 87 -16.02 -3.95 -7.26
CA LEU A 87 -15.40 -2.83 -7.97
C LEU A 87 -15.40 -1.49 -7.20
N PRO A 88 -16.48 -1.07 -6.51
CA PRO A 88 -16.46 0.18 -5.75
C PRO A 88 -15.47 0.15 -4.58
N ALA A 89 -15.39 -0.95 -3.85
CA ALA A 89 -14.46 -1.13 -2.74
C ALA A 89 -13.00 -1.14 -3.24
N ALA A 90 -12.73 -1.85 -4.33
CA ALA A 90 -11.39 -1.87 -4.94
C ALA A 90 -10.96 -0.47 -5.41
N ARG A 91 -11.89 0.31 -5.99
CA ARG A 91 -11.62 1.69 -6.40
C ARG A 91 -11.24 2.55 -5.20
N GLN A 92 -11.98 2.45 -4.09
CA GLN A 92 -11.71 3.21 -2.88
C GLN A 92 -10.33 2.87 -2.30
N LEU A 93 -10.02 1.58 -2.13
CA LEU A 93 -8.74 1.14 -1.60
C LEU A 93 -7.58 1.60 -2.50
N ARG A 94 -7.69 1.42 -3.82
CA ARG A 94 -6.64 1.85 -4.77
C ARG A 94 -6.43 3.36 -4.75
N ALA A 95 -7.48 4.16 -4.57
CA ALA A 95 -7.35 5.61 -4.43
C ALA A 95 -6.54 5.98 -3.17
N HIS A 96 -6.80 5.33 -2.04
CA HIS A 96 -6.06 5.58 -0.80
C HIS A 96 -4.62 5.07 -0.87
N LEU A 97 -4.37 3.93 -1.52
CA LEU A 97 -3.00 3.47 -1.79
C LEU A 97 -2.24 4.45 -2.70
N ASN A 98 -2.89 5.00 -3.73
CA ASN A 98 -2.28 6.03 -4.58
C ASN A 98 -1.99 7.33 -3.80
N TRP A 99 -2.87 7.75 -2.89
CA TRP A 99 -2.63 8.87 -1.99
C TRP A 99 -1.39 8.64 -1.11
N ALA A 100 -1.28 7.47 -0.46
CA ALA A 100 -0.12 7.13 0.34
C ALA A 100 1.17 7.05 -0.49
N ILE A 101 1.11 6.45 -1.69
CA ILE A 101 2.24 6.42 -2.63
C ILE A 101 2.69 7.83 -3.01
N ALA A 102 1.76 8.75 -3.27
CA ALA A 102 2.08 10.13 -3.61
C ALA A 102 2.75 10.87 -2.44
N ALA A 103 2.31 10.62 -1.21
CA ALA A 103 2.91 11.21 -0.01
C ALA A 103 4.33 10.68 0.27
N CYS A 104 4.58 9.39 0.04
CA CYS A 104 5.86 8.73 0.32
C CYS A 104 6.91 8.87 -0.80
N LYS A 105 6.51 9.31 -2.00
CA LYS A 105 7.44 9.68 -3.09
C LYS A 105 8.27 10.91 -2.71
#